data_AF-E2CBX1-F1
#
_entry.id   AF-E2CBX1-F1
#
_cell.length_a   1.000
_cell.length_b   1.000
_cell.length_c   1.000
_cell.angle_alpha   90.00
_cell.angle_beta   90.00
_cell.angle_gamma   90.00
#
_symmetry.space_group_name_H-M   'P 1'
#
loop_
_entity.id
_entity.type
_entity.pdbx_description
1 polymer ?
#
loop_
_entity_poly.entity_id
_entity_poly.type
_entity_poly.pdbx_seq_one_letter_code
_entity_poly.pdbx_strand_id
1 'polypeptide(L)' 'MKDLVEYFRNWSFERQKIIRLVESGRLSEDEQMSVLNMVFVIDRIGPSDLEPME' A
#
# COMPACT_ATOMS: atom_id res chain seq x y z
N MET A 1 -5.94 -9.78 15.17
CA MET A 1 -5.84 -8.45 14.51
C MET A 1 -4.39 -8.33 14.08
N LYS A 2 -4.08 -8.27 12.78
CA LYS A 2 -2.69 -8.06 12.35
C LYS A 2 -2.28 -6.66 12.79
N ASP A 3 -1.17 -6.55 13.49
CA ASP A 3 -0.62 -5.25 13.90
C ASP A 3 -0.25 -4.45 12.65
N LEU A 4 -0.42 -3.12 12.71
CA LEU A 4 0.03 -2.19 11.66
C LEU A 4 1.51 -2.43 11.32
N VAL A 5 2.33 -2.75 12.32
CA VAL A 5 3.73 -3.14 12.15
C VAL A 5 3.88 -4.40 11.28
N GLU A 6 3.07 -5.43 11.51
CA GLU A 6 3.08 -6.67 10.71
C GLU A 6 2.61 -6.41 9.28
N TYR A 7 1.66 -5.49 9.08
CA TYR A 7 1.24 -5.03 7.77
C TYR A 7 2.40 -4.34 7.02
N PHE A 8 3.08 -3.38 7.65
CA PHE A 8 4.20 -2.67 7.05
C PHE A 8 5.41 -3.57 6.75
N ARG A 9 5.69 -4.58 7.60
CA ARG A 9 6.71 -5.59 7.30
C ARG A 9 6.46 -6.35 6.00
N ASN A 10 5.20 -6.57 5.66
CA ASN A 10 4.78 -7.27 4.44
C ASN A 10 4.42 -6.32 3.30
N TRP A 11 4.51 -4.99 3.50
CA TRP A 11 4.03 -4.01 2.53
C TRP A 11 4.72 -4.14 1.17
N SER A 12 6.03 -4.37 1.13
CA SER A 12 6.76 -4.56 -0.13
C SER A 12 6.19 -5.68 -0.99
N PHE A 13 5.74 -6.78 -0.37
CA PHE A 13 5.13 -7.91 -1.05
C PHE A 13 3.69 -7.60 -1.50
N GLU A 14 2.87 -7.01 -0.64
CA GLU A 14 1.51 -6.62 -0.98
C GLU A 14 1.50 -5.55 -2.09
N ARG A 15 2.41 -4.58 -2.03
CA ARG A 15 2.64 -3.58 -3.06
C ARG A 15 2.91 -4.25 -4.42
N GLN A 16 3.79 -5.25 -4.48
CA GLN A 16 4.05 -5.96 -5.75
C GLN A 16 2.81 -6.67 -6.31
N LYS A 17 1.96 -7.25 -5.45
CA LYS A 17 0.70 -7.86 -5.92
C LYS A 17 -0.24 -6.80 -6.50
N ILE A 18 -0.31 -5.63 -5.86
CA ILE A 18 -1.13 -4.51 -6.34
C ILE A 18 -0.62 -4.02 -7.69
N ILE A 19 0.70 -3.84 -7.86
CA ILE A 19 1.29 -3.44 -9.15
C ILE A 19 0.96 -4.47 -10.24
N ARG A 20 1.10 -5.77 -9.97
CA ARG A 20 0.70 -6.82 -10.93
C ARG A 20 -0.79 -6.78 -11.28
N LEU A 21 -1.65 -6.45 -10.32
CA LEU A 21 -3.08 -6.30 -10.56
C LEU A 21 -3.36 -5.13 -11.51
N VAL A 22 -2.70 -3.98 -11.29
CA VAL A 22 -2.78 -2.82 -12.19
C VAL A 22 -2.28 -3.19 -13.59
N GLU A 23 -1.10 -3.80 -13.69
CA GLU A 23 -0.49 -4.23 -14.96
C GLU A 23 -1.31 -5.32 -15.70
N SER A 24 -2.16 -6.07 -14.98
CA SER A 24 -2.99 -7.10 -15.59
C SER A 24 -4.09 -6.56 -16.52
N GLY A 25 -4.35 -5.24 -16.50
CA GLY A 25 -5.39 -4.60 -17.32
C GLY A 25 -6.81 -4.94 -16.91
N ARG A 26 -7.02 -5.58 -15.76
CA ARG A 26 -8.35 -5.97 -15.24
C ARG A 26 -9.10 -4.82 -14.54
N LEU A 27 -8.43 -3.71 -14.28
CA LEU A 27 -8.96 -2.52 -13.64
C LEU A 27 -9.22 -1.46 -14.71
N SER A 28 -10.34 -0.74 -14.57
CA SER A 28 -10.59 0.51 -15.31
C SER A 28 -9.55 1.58 -14.95
N GLU A 29 -9.41 2.61 -15.79
CA GLU A 29 -8.46 3.70 -15.56
C GLU A 29 -8.70 4.39 -14.19
N ASP A 30 -9.95 4.62 -13.82
CA ASP A 30 -10.32 5.25 -12.54
C ASP A 30 -9.95 4.35 -11.34
N GLU A 31 -10.13 3.04 -11.46
CA GLU A 31 -9.73 2.07 -10.44
C GLU A 31 -8.21 1.98 -10.32
N GLN A 32 -7.49 1.96 -11.44
CA GLN A 32 -6.03 1.99 -11.45
C GLN A 32 -5.50 3.23 -10.74
N MET A 33 -6.05 4.41 -11.08
CA MET A 33 -5.68 5.68 -10.46
C MET A 33 -5.94 5.66 -8.95
N SER A 34 -7.12 5.18 -8.54
CA SER A 34 -7.51 5.09 -7.13
C SER A 34 -6.57 4.19 -6.32
N VAL A 35 -6.26 3.00 -6.86
CA VAL A 35 -5.37 2.04 -6.22
C VAL A 35 -3.93 2.55 -6.15
N LEU A 36 -3.43 3.17 -7.23
CA LEU A 36 -2.09 3.76 -7.24
C LEU A 36 -1.97 4.93 -6.27
N ASN A 37 -3.02 5.76 -6.11
CA ASN A 37 -3.06 6.80 -5.09
C ASN A 37 -2.99 6.22 -3.67
N MET A 38 -3.67 5.10 -3.41
CA MET A 38 -3.55 4.40 -2.12
C MET A 38 -2.13 3.90 -1.87
N VAL A 39 -1.50 3.27 -2.87
CA VAL A 39 -0.09 2.83 -2.79
C VAL A 39 0.83 4.02 -2.51
N PHE A 40 0.62 5.15 -3.18
CA PHE A 40 1.39 6.38 -2.99
C PHE A 40 1.31 6.92 -1.56
N VAL A 41 0.13 6.87 -0.94
CA VAL A 41 -0.06 7.31 0.46
C VAL A 41 0.66 6.35 1.40
N ILE A 42 0.49 5.04 1.23
CA ILE A 42 1.09 4.03 2.11
C ILE A 42 2.62 4.02 1.97
N ASP A 43 3.17 4.23 0.77
CA ASP A 43 4.62 4.35 0.52
C ASP A 43 5.27 5.52 1.29
N ARG A 44 4.49 6.47 1.81
CA ARG A 44 4.97 7.64 2.58
C ARG A 44 4.79 7.49 4.08
N ILE A 45 4.04 6.50 4.54
CA ILE A 45 3.87 6.22 5.95
C ILE A 45 4.91 5.17 6.31
N GLY A 46 5.89 5.55 7.12
CA GLY A 46 6.86 4.66 7.72
C GLY A 46 6.42 4.17 9.10
N PRO A 47 7.07 3.13 9.65
CA PRO A 47 6.84 2.71 11.04
C PRO A 47 6.99 3.85 12.05
N SER A 48 7.89 4.79 11.78
CA SER A 48 8.13 6.00 12.58
C SER A 48 6.95 6.97 12.62
N ASP A 49 6.09 6.99 11.60
CA ASP A 49 4.88 7.84 11.58
C ASP A 49 3.74 7.26 12.44
N LEU A 50 3.93 6.04 12.95
CA LEU A 50 2.97 5.31 13.79
C LEU A 50 3.44 5.24 15.25
N GLU A 51 4.65 5.69 15.56
CA GLU A 51 5.15 5.78 16.93
C GLU A 51 4.35 6.86 17.68
N PRO A 52 3.98 6.64 18.96
CA PRO A 52 3.31 7.65 19.75
C PRO A 52 4.15 8.93 19.79
N MET A 53 3.55 10.08 19.46
CA MET A 53 4.21 11.36 19.69
C MET A 53 4.39 11.52 21.20
N GLU A 54 5.64 11.49 21.68
CA GLU A 54 5.98 11.81 23.07
C GLU A 54 5.49 13.20 23.48
#